data_AF-A0A1B8A6N8-F1
#
_entry.id   AF-A0A1B8A6N8-F1
#
_cell.length_a   1.000
_cell.length_b   1.000
_cell.length_c   1.000
_cell.angle_alpha   90.00
_cell.angle_beta   90.00
_cell.angle_gamma   90.00
#
_symmetry.space_group_name_H-M   'P 1'
#
loop_
_entity.id
_entity.type
_entity.pdbx_description
1 polymer ?
#
loop_
_entity_poly.entity_id
_entity_poly.type
_entity_poly.pdbx_seq_one_letter_code
_entity_poly.pdbx_strand_id
1 'polypeptide(L)'
;MEAIQPFALAPWETQAKATLSTQGEEGEDKIKELAKAGWAVRTATSSSARNDLVGMGGTIRIPISVARAGEIIETFLVTLGTREEHNPYTAELAAIAYGLNYLPAVKHRVIVIVTSNPRQQSGQGHIREIYDAIEKLRDGNRVNLIWLPPDSELKIQKTAKVSARCATEPYMTPQRGFAKAKATILNRTRADLRMEKKLLDGVGRHSRKVDSALPGKHTRLLYDQLSWKEASVLAQLRTGMAWNVAVEWLSISDQGSTVG
;
A
#
# COMPACT_ATOMS: atom_id res chain seq x y z
N MET A 1 7.36 -3.60 -15.29
CA MET A 1 7.48 -2.85 -14.02
C MET A 1 6.46 -1.72 -14.05
N GLU A 2 5.79 -1.42 -12.92
CA GLU A 2 4.76 -0.37 -12.85
C GLU A 2 5.28 1.04 -13.21
N ALA A 3 4.44 1.95 -13.68
CA ALA A 3 4.80 3.37 -13.80
C ALA A 3 4.35 4.11 -12.52
N ILE A 4 5.28 4.80 -11.85
CA ILE A 4 4.97 5.59 -10.64
C ILE A 4 4.97 7.06 -11.05
N GLN A 5 3.82 7.70 -10.90
CA GLN A 5 3.62 9.14 -11.05
C GLN A 5 3.46 9.80 -9.69
N PRO A 6 3.56 11.15 -9.58
CA PRO A 6 3.36 11.86 -8.32
C PRO A 6 2.00 11.57 -7.67
N PHE A 7 0.95 11.39 -8.49
CA PHE A 7 -0.38 11.00 -8.06
C PHE A 7 -0.89 9.82 -8.90
N ALA A 8 -1.59 8.88 -8.26
CA ALA A 8 -2.21 7.75 -8.97
C ALA A 8 -3.35 8.20 -9.89
N LEU A 9 -4.07 9.23 -9.45
CA LEU A 9 -5.24 9.86 -10.07
C LEU A 9 -5.05 11.37 -10.05
N ALA A 10 -5.73 12.09 -10.93
CA ALA A 10 -5.63 13.54 -10.93
C ALA A 10 -6.27 14.13 -9.66
N PRO A 11 -5.70 15.18 -9.04
CA PRO A 11 -6.24 15.77 -7.81
C PRO A 11 -7.69 16.27 -7.92
N TRP A 12 -8.15 16.54 -9.13
CA TRP A 12 -9.51 17.03 -9.43
C TRP A 12 -10.50 15.91 -9.83
N GLU A 13 -10.07 14.64 -9.84
CA GLU A 13 -10.97 13.51 -10.12
C GLU A 13 -11.85 13.17 -8.91
N THR A 14 -13.09 12.78 -9.19
CA THR A 14 -14.06 12.44 -8.16
C THR A 14 -13.62 11.16 -7.43
N GLN A 15 -13.19 11.29 -6.17
CA GLN A 15 -12.77 10.13 -5.40
C GLN A 15 -13.95 9.19 -5.13
N ALA A 16 -13.69 7.88 -5.19
CA ALA A 16 -14.68 6.89 -4.80
C ALA A 16 -15.07 7.11 -3.33
N LYS A 17 -16.37 7.20 -3.04
CA LYS A 17 -16.88 7.31 -1.68
C LYS A 17 -16.64 5.98 -0.96
N ALA A 18 -15.48 5.84 -0.32
CA ALA A 18 -15.23 4.78 0.64
C ALA A 18 -15.92 5.16 1.95
N THR A 19 -16.94 4.41 2.35
CA THR A 19 -17.50 4.56 3.69
C THR A 19 -16.57 3.85 4.65
N LEU A 20 -15.71 4.63 5.31
CA LEU A 20 -14.86 4.16 6.39
C LEU A 20 -15.75 3.82 7.59
N SER A 21 -16.08 2.55 7.78
CA SER A 21 -16.59 2.08 9.07
C SER A 21 -15.40 1.98 10.02
N THR A 22 -15.11 3.07 10.72
CA THR A 22 -14.05 3.13 11.75
C THR A 22 -14.37 2.20 12.93
N GLN A 23 -15.64 1.81 13.08
CA GLN A 23 -16.10 0.73 13.96
C GLN A 23 -16.47 -0.49 13.11
N GLY A 24 -15.73 -1.60 13.25
CA GLY A 24 -15.92 -2.82 12.46
C GLY A 24 -17.35 -3.40 12.55
N GLU A 25 -18.00 -3.24 13.70
CA GLU A 25 -19.38 -3.72 13.93
C GLU A 25 -20.40 -3.03 13.03
N GLU A 26 -20.31 -1.71 12.87
CA GLU A 26 -21.24 -0.93 12.03
C GLU A 26 -21.10 -1.30 10.53
N GLY A 27 -19.86 -1.59 10.10
CA GLY A 27 -19.57 -2.05 8.74
C GLY A 27 -20.15 -3.46 8.48
N GLU A 28 -19.98 -4.38 9.44
CA GLU A 28 -20.56 -5.71 9.35
C GLU A 28 -22.08 -5.69 9.32
N ASP A 29 -22.72 -4.87 10.16
CA ASP A 29 -24.17 -4.80 10.25
C ASP A 29 -24.79 -4.24 8.97
N LYS A 30 -24.17 -3.23 8.36
CA LYS A 30 -24.56 -2.76 7.01
C LYS A 30 -24.50 -3.88 5.97
N ILE A 31 -23.46 -4.72 6.03
CA ILE A 31 -23.32 -5.84 5.10
C ILE A 31 -24.35 -6.93 5.38
N LYS A 32 -24.67 -7.20 6.65
CA LYS A 32 -25.72 -8.15 7.06
C LYS A 32 -27.11 -7.65 6.63
N GLU A 33 -27.41 -6.37 6.78
CA GLU A 33 -28.65 -5.76 6.29
C GLU A 33 -28.76 -5.85 4.76
N LEU A 34 -27.70 -5.53 4.03
CA LEU A 34 -27.67 -5.69 2.57
C LEU A 34 -27.79 -7.16 2.15
N ALA A 35 -27.30 -8.10 2.97
CA ALA A 35 -27.49 -9.53 2.77
C ALA A 35 -28.98 -9.92 2.89
N LYS A 36 -29.67 -9.42 3.92
CA LYS A 36 -31.11 -9.65 4.14
C LYS A 36 -31.95 -9.08 3.00
N ALA A 37 -31.53 -7.94 2.45
CA ALA A 37 -32.25 -7.27 1.38
C ALA A 37 -32.25 -8.07 0.06
N GLY A 38 -31.28 -8.97 -0.17
CA GLY A 38 -31.34 -9.94 -1.26
C GLY A 38 -31.20 -9.38 -2.70
N TRP A 39 -30.83 -8.12 -2.85
CA TRP A 39 -30.64 -7.47 -4.15
C TRP A 39 -29.24 -6.86 -4.36
N ALA A 40 -28.42 -6.77 -3.31
CA ALA A 40 -27.07 -6.22 -3.40
C ALA A 40 -26.05 -7.28 -3.83
N VAL A 41 -25.16 -6.91 -4.74
CA VAL A 41 -23.99 -7.73 -5.12
C VAL A 41 -22.90 -7.45 -4.10
N ARG A 42 -22.33 -8.50 -3.52
CA ARG A 42 -21.31 -8.39 -2.48
C ARG A 42 -20.04 -9.08 -2.94
N THR A 43 -18.93 -8.35 -2.93
CA THR A 43 -17.61 -8.85 -3.28
C THR A 43 -16.70 -8.67 -2.08
N ALA A 44 -16.08 -9.74 -1.62
CA ALA A 44 -15.01 -9.68 -0.63
C ALA A 44 -13.70 -10.02 -1.30
N THR A 45 -12.65 -9.29 -0.96
CA THR A 45 -11.31 -9.52 -1.49
C THR A 45 -10.30 -9.54 -0.35
N SER A 46 -9.24 -10.34 -0.52
CA SER A 46 -8.16 -10.47 0.45
C SER A 46 -6.84 -10.74 -0.27
N SER A 47 -5.75 -10.46 0.42
CA SER A 47 -4.39 -10.74 -0.04
C SER A 47 -3.66 -11.68 0.92
N SER A 48 -2.67 -12.39 0.38
CA SER A 48 -1.77 -13.25 1.15
C SER A 48 -0.35 -13.08 0.64
N ALA A 49 0.61 -13.13 1.55
CA ALA A 49 2.03 -13.32 1.22
C ALA A 49 2.64 -14.36 2.15
N ARG A 50 2.92 -15.54 1.60
CA ARG A 50 3.43 -16.73 2.31
C ARG A 50 4.24 -17.56 1.32
N ASN A 51 5.16 -18.39 1.82
CA ASN A 51 5.97 -19.29 0.99
C ASN A 51 6.71 -18.57 -0.15
N ASP A 52 7.19 -17.35 0.11
CA ASP A 52 7.81 -16.45 -0.88
C ASP A 52 6.92 -16.05 -2.08
N LEU A 53 5.63 -16.40 -2.02
CA LEU A 53 4.63 -16.03 -3.00
C LEU A 53 3.72 -14.93 -2.45
N VAL A 54 3.18 -14.16 -3.37
CA VAL A 54 2.16 -13.14 -3.14
C VAL A 54 0.96 -13.48 -4.01
N GLY A 55 -0.21 -13.58 -3.39
CA GLY A 55 -1.44 -13.98 -4.03
C GLY A 55 -2.62 -13.13 -3.58
N MET A 56 -3.64 -13.11 -4.44
CA MET A 56 -4.94 -12.50 -4.17
C MET A 56 -6.03 -13.56 -4.17
N GLY A 57 -7.09 -13.29 -3.44
CA GLY A 57 -8.30 -14.09 -3.49
C GLY A 57 -9.54 -13.24 -3.25
N GLY A 58 -10.67 -13.73 -3.73
CA GLY A 58 -11.93 -13.05 -3.54
C GLY A 58 -13.12 -13.98 -3.65
N THR A 59 -14.25 -13.46 -3.21
CA THR A 59 -15.55 -14.13 -3.26
C THR A 59 -16.60 -13.14 -3.68
N ILE A 60 -17.29 -13.45 -4.76
CA ILE A 60 -18.38 -12.66 -5.31
C ILE A 60 -19.67 -13.41 -5.00
N ARG A 61 -20.64 -12.71 -4.42
CA ARG A 61 -21.99 -13.23 -4.19
C ARG A 61 -22.98 -12.41 -4.99
N ILE A 62 -23.60 -13.06 -5.96
CA ILE A 62 -24.65 -12.51 -6.80
C ILE A 62 -25.98 -13.12 -6.37
N PRO A 63 -26.95 -12.31 -5.92
CA PRO A 63 -28.24 -12.83 -5.47
C PRO A 63 -29.06 -13.40 -6.63
N ILE A 64 -30.01 -14.28 -6.30
CA ILE A 64 -30.94 -14.92 -7.25
C ILE A 64 -31.72 -13.88 -8.07
N SER A 65 -32.01 -12.71 -7.49
CA SER A 65 -32.66 -11.60 -8.19
C SER A 65 -31.87 -11.04 -9.38
N VAL A 66 -30.62 -11.47 -9.55
CA VAL A 66 -29.71 -11.09 -10.64
C VAL A 66 -29.24 -12.31 -11.44
N ALA A 67 -29.02 -13.43 -10.78
CA ALA A 67 -28.52 -14.63 -11.41
C ALA A 67 -29.65 -15.47 -12.01
N ARG A 68 -29.57 -15.76 -13.33
CA ARG A 68 -30.56 -16.57 -14.05
C ARG A 68 -30.66 -18.04 -13.57
N ALA A 69 -29.73 -18.48 -12.71
CA ALA A 69 -29.56 -19.88 -12.30
C ALA A 69 -29.31 -20.05 -10.78
N GLY A 70 -30.02 -19.31 -9.93
CA GLY A 70 -29.89 -19.42 -8.47
C GLY A 70 -28.83 -18.48 -7.87
N GLU A 71 -28.53 -18.59 -6.57
CA GLU A 71 -27.50 -17.74 -5.93
C GLU A 71 -26.12 -18.18 -6.42
N ILE A 72 -25.39 -17.29 -7.10
CA ILE A 72 -24.05 -17.59 -7.60
C ILE A 72 -23.05 -17.08 -6.56
N ILE A 73 -22.34 -18.02 -5.92
CA ILE A 73 -21.17 -17.75 -5.10
C ILE A 73 -19.96 -18.18 -5.91
N GLU A 74 -19.15 -17.21 -6.31
CA GLU A 74 -17.98 -17.45 -7.13
C GLU A 74 -16.73 -17.03 -6.38
N THR A 75 -15.74 -17.93 -6.34
CA THR A 75 -14.46 -17.69 -5.70
C THR A 75 -13.38 -17.58 -6.75
N PHE A 76 -12.50 -16.60 -6.59
CA PHE A 76 -11.31 -16.47 -7.43
C PHE A 76 -10.07 -16.44 -6.56
N LEU A 77 -8.99 -16.98 -7.10
CA LEU A 77 -7.67 -16.98 -6.49
C LEU A 77 -6.64 -16.83 -7.60
N VAL A 78 -5.62 -16.01 -7.38
CA VAL A 78 -4.56 -15.76 -8.36
C VAL A 78 -3.25 -15.55 -7.64
N THR A 79 -2.21 -16.27 -8.06
CA THR A 79 -0.83 -16.04 -7.61
C THR A 79 -0.22 -14.95 -8.48
N LEU A 80 0.10 -13.79 -7.90
CA LEU A 80 0.65 -12.66 -8.66
C LEU A 80 2.12 -12.90 -9.02
N GLY A 81 2.90 -13.41 -8.07
CA GLY A 81 4.34 -13.48 -8.20
C GLY A 81 5.03 -13.72 -6.89
N THR A 82 6.33 -13.48 -6.87
CA THR A 82 7.15 -13.68 -5.69
C THR A 82 7.17 -12.43 -4.80
N ARG A 83 7.60 -12.59 -3.55
CA ARG A 83 7.70 -11.50 -2.57
C ARG A 83 8.80 -10.48 -2.89
N GLU A 84 9.69 -10.81 -3.80
CA GLU A 84 10.71 -9.92 -4.36
C GLU A 84 10.09 -8.91 -5.33
N GLU A 85 9.05 -9.33 -6.06
CA GLU A 85 8.46 -8.57 -7.16
C GLU A 85 7.14 -7.90 -6.78
N HIS A 86 6.42 -8.48 -5.82
CA HIS A 86 5.09 -8.04 -5.39
C HIS A 86 5.02 -7.90 -3.87
N ASN A 87 4.02 -7.15 -3.40
CA ASN A 87 3.73 -7.00 -1.98
C ASN A 87 2.23 -7.25 -1.69
N PRO A 88 1.86 -7.59 -0.44
CA PRO A 88 0.46 -7.86 -0.08
C PRO A 88 -0.50 -6.72 -0.44
N TYR A 89 -0.04 -5.47 -0.35
CA TYR A 89 -0.81 -4.28 -0.70
C TYR A 89 -1.17 -4.27 -2.19
N THR A 90 -0.20 -4.52 -3.08
CA THR A 90 -0.44 -4.60 -4.52
C THR A 90 -1.36 -5.76 -4.89
N ALA A 91 -1.25 -6.88 -4.17
CA ALA A 91 -2.17 -8.01 -4.36
C ALA A 91 -3.59 -7.68 -3.91
N GLU A 92 -3.76 -6.89 -2.86
CA GLU A 92 -5.07 -6.43 -2.42
C GLU A 92 -5.71 -5.48 -3.44
N LEU A 93 -4.95 -4.52 -3.98
CA LEU A 93 -5.46 -3.67 -5.06
C LEU A 93 -5.82 -4.46 -6.31
N ALA A 94 -4.96 -5.41 -6.71
CA ALA A 94 -5.25 -6.31 -7.82
C ALA A 94 -6.52 -7.14 -7.55
N ALA A 95 -6.75 -7.58 -6.31
CA ALA A 95 -7.95 -8.34 -5.94
C ALA A 95 -9.23 -7.53 -6.15
N ILE A 96 -9.19 -6.24 -5.77
CA ILE A 96 -10.31 -5.31 -5.96
C ILE A 96 -10.55 -5.10 -7.45
N ALA A 97 -9.51 -4.78 -8.22
CA ALA A 97 -9.60 -4.57 -9.66
C ALA A 97 -10.17 -5.81 -10.37
N TYR A 98 -9.66 -6.99 -10.01
CA TYR A 98 -10.11 -8.26 -10.57
C TYR A 98 -11.57 -8.53 -10.22
N GLY A 99 -11.94 -8.39 -8.94
CA GLY A 99 -13.30 -8.61 -8.46
C GLY A 99 -14.32 -7.67 -9.10
N LEU A 100 -13.95 -6.43 -9.42
CA LEU A 100 -14.82 -5.47 -10.10
C LEU A 100 -14.99 -5.79 -11.59
N ASN A 101 -13.91 -6.12 -12.28
CA ASN A 101 -13.95 -6.46 -13.70
C ASN A 101 -14.62 -7.82 -13.97
N TYR A 102 -14.69 -8.68 -12.96
CA TYR A 102 -15.36 -9.98 -13.05
C TYR A 102 -16.89 -9.89 -12.93
N LEU A 103 -17.44 -8.77 -12.45
CA LEU A 103 -18.88 -8.65 -12.30
C LEU A 103 -19.57 -8.70 -13.67
N PRO A 104 -20.63 -9.52 -13.85
CA PRO A 104 -21.42 -9.49 -15.06
C PRO A 104 -22.07 -8.11 -15.24
N ALA A 105 -22.55 -7.80 -16.44
CA ALA A 105 -23.23 -6.55 -16.74
C ALA A 105 -24.51 -6.39 -15.89
N VAL A 106 -24.35 -5.84 -14.69
CA VAL A 106 -25.40 -5.55 -13.71
C VAL A 106 -25.74 -4.05 -13.78
N LYS A 107 -27.03 -3.71 -13.64
CA LYS A 107 -27.52 -2.32 -13.58
C LYS A 107 -28.49 -2.15 -12.40
N HIS A 108 -28.58 -0.94 -11.85
CA HIS A 108 -29.49 -0.57 -10.76
C HIS A 108 -29.24 -1.28 -9.42
N ARG A 109 -27.99 -1.65 -9.13
CA ARG A 109 -27.62 -2.39 -7.91
C ARG A 109 -26.68 -1.61 -6.98
N VAL A 110 -26.60 -2.07 -5.73
CA VAL A 110 -25.55 -1.69 -4.80
C VAL A 110 -24.47 -2.76 -4.84
N ILE A 111 -23.25 -2.35 -5.16
CA ILE A 111 -22.06 -3.21 -5.18
C ILE A 111 -21.26 -2.87 -3.92
N VAL A 112 -21.12 -3.85 -3.04
CA VAL A 112 -20.31 -3.69 -1.81
C VAL A 112 -19.01 -4.42 -1.97
N ILE A 113 -17.90 -3.70 -1.84
CA ILE A 113 -16.56 -4.29 -1.84
C ILE A 113 -16.04 -4.29 -0.41
N VAL A 114 -15.58 -5.44 0.05
CA VAL A 114 -15.02 -5.66 1.40
C VAL A 114 -13.55 -6.00 1.28
N THR A 115 -12.71 -5.22 1.94
CA THR A 115 -11.24 -5.27 1.79
C THR A 115 -10.55 -5.10 3.16
N SER A 116 -9.27 -5.48 3.27
CA SER A 116 -8.36 -5.17 4.40
C SER A 116 -7.49 -3.94 4.09
N ASN A 117 -7.13 -3.14 5.11
CA ASN A 117 -6.72 -1.73 4.93
C ASN A 117 -5.45 -1.58 4.07
N PRO A 118 -5.46 -0.90 2.91
CA PRO A 118 -4.32 -0.80 2.05
C PRO A 118 -3.54 0.42 2.54
N ARG A 119 -2.50 0.18 3.33
CA ARG A 119 -1.50 1.21 3.63
C ARG A 119 -0.26 0.96 2.77
N GLN A 120 0.21 2.01 2.07
CA GLN A 120 1.49 2.20 1.35
C GLN A 120 1.41 2.52 -0.16
N GLN A 121 2.51 3.07 -0.72
CA GLN A 121 2.55 3.96 -1.90
C GLN A 121 2.72 3.29 -3.29
N SER A 122 2.78 1.96 -3.43
CA SER A 122 3.02 1.27 -4.72
C SER A 122 1.79 0.53 -5.22
N GLY A 123 1.47 0.55 -6.52
CA GLY A 123 0.25 -0.08 -7.06
C GLY A 123 -0.66 0.88 -7.83
N GLN A 124 -0.12 2.01 -8.31
CA GLN A 124 -0.91 3.04 -9.01
C GLN A 124 -1.63 2.52 -10.26
N GLY A 125 -1.05 1.53 -10.95
CA GLY A 125 -1.72 0.87 -12.07
C GLY A 125 -3.03 0.21 -11.66
N HIS A 126 -3.02 -0.57 -10.58
CA HIS A 126 -4.23 -1.18 -10.04
C HIS A 126 -5.20 -0.14 -9.49
N ILE A 127 -4.73 0.99 -8.94
CA ILE A 127 -5.61 2.09 -8.54
C ILE A 127 -6.39 2.62 -9.75
N ARG A 128 -5.73 2.85 -10.88
CA ARG A 128 -6.41 3.30 -12.12
C ARG A 128 -7.42 2.26 -12.61
N GLU A 129 -7.01 1.00 -12.68
CA GLU A 129 -7.91 -0.10 -13.06
C GLU A 129 -9.16 -0.19 -12.17
N ILE A 130 -9.01 0.03 -10.86
CA ILE A 130 -10.12 0.10 -9.91
C ILE A 130 -11.06 1.26 -10.27
N TYR A 131 -10.51 2.45 -10.51
CA TYR A 131 -11.32 3.63 -10.82
C TYR A 131 -12.03 3.50 -12.16
N ASP A 132 -11.35 3.02 -13.20
CA ASP A 132 -11.93 2.72 -14.51
C ASP A 132 -13.08 1.70 -14.39
N ALA A 133 -12.89 0.66 -13.56
CA ALA A 133 -13.92 -0.34 -13.31
C ALA A 133 -15.11 0.23 -12.52
N ILE A 134 -14.85 1.07 -11.51
CA ILE A 134 -15.90 1.76 -10.74
C ILE A 134 -16.70 2.69 -11.66
N GLU A 135 -16.05 3.43 -12.55
CA GLU A 135 -16.70 4.36 -13.48
C GLU A 135 -17.63 3.60 -14.44
N LYS A 136 -17.18 2.48 -15.01
CA LYS A 136 -18.02 1.59 -15.84
C LYS A 136 -19.24 1.08 -15.08
N LEU A 137 -19.09 0.76 -13.80
CA LEU A 137 -20.18 0.26 -12.96
C LEU A 137 -21.14 1.38 -12.53
N ARG A 138 -20.72 2.64 -12.48
CA ARG A 138 -21.57 3.79 -12.12
C ARG A 138 -22.66 4.11 -13.13
N ASP A 139 -22.62 3.54 -14.34
CA ASP A 139 -23.70 3.60 -15.33
C ASP A 139 -24.92 2.76 -14.89
N GLY A 140 -25.58 3.24 -13.83
CA GLY A 140 -26.77 2.63 -13.24
C GLY A 140 -26.56 1.97 -11.88
N ASN A 141 -25.34 1.79 -11.36
CA ASN A 141 -25.13 1.19 -10.03
C ASN A 141 -24.56 2.17 -8.99
N ARG A 142 -24.79 1.86 -7.70
CA ARG A 142 -24.13 2.50 -6.57
C ARG A 142 -23.01 1.59 -6.06
N VAL A 143 -21.76 2.03 -6.13
CA VAL A 143 -20.62 1.27 -5.63
C VAL A 143 -20.21 1.80 -4.26
N ASN A 144 -20.21 0.94 -3.25
CA ASN A 144 -19.78 1.23 -1.90
C ASN A 144 -18.54 0.39 -1.56
N LEU A 145 -17.45 1.04 -1.18
CA LEU A 145 -16.26 0.40 -0.65
C LEU A 145 -16.31 0.44 0.88
N ILE A 146 -16.36 -0.72 1.52
CA ILE A 146 -16.44 -0.88 2.98
C ILE A 146 -15.18 -1.57 3.46
N TRP A 147 -14.49 -0.91 4.40
CA TRP A 147 -13.32 -1.47 5.04
C TRP A 147 -13.70 -2.28 6.27
N LEU A 148 -13.24 -3.53 6.36
CA LEU A 148 -13.46 -4.36 7.54
C LEU A 148 -12.14 -4.69 8.25
N PRO A 149 -12.18 -4.84 9.57
CA PRO A 149 -11.04 -5.38 10.30
C PRO A 149 -10.75 -6.83 9.87
N PRO A 150 -9.52 -7.31 10.08
CA PRO A 150 -9.12 -8.66 9.70
C PRO A 150 -9.81 -9.79 10.51
N ASP A 151 -10.44 -9.45 11.64
CA ASP A 151 -11.06 -10.39 12.59
C ASP A 151 -12.59 -10.50 12.46
N SER A 152 -13.21 -9.70 11.60
CA SER A 152 -14.03 -10.26 10.51
C SER A 152 -14.89 -11.49 10.74
N GLU A 153 -16.08 -11.45 11.37
CA GLU A 153 -16.88 -12.69 11.47
C GLU A 153 -17.63 -13.08 10.19
N LEU A 154 -17.66 -12.18 9.19
CA LEU A 154 -18.37 -12.38 7.94
C LEU A 154 -17.85 -13.59 7.14
N LYS A 155 -18.76 -14.53 6.84
CA LYS A 155 -18.47 -15.73 6.04
C LYS A 155 -17.81 -15.41 4.69
N ILE A 156 -18.30 -14.39 3.97
CA ILE A 156 -17.77 -14.01 2.65
C ILE A 156 -16.30 -13.58 2.70
N GLN A 157 -15.89 -12.89 3.76
CA GLN A 157 -14.50 -12.45 3.94
C GLN A 157 -13.61 -13.60 4.39
N LYS A 158 -14.11 -14.49 5.26
CA LYS A 158 -13.39 -15.73 5.64
C LYS A 158 -13.10 -16.57 4.40
N THR A 159 -14.07 -16.71 3.48
CA THR A 159 -13.87 -17.40 2.20
C THR A 159 -12.81 -16.71 1.34
N ALA A 160 -12.89 -15.38 1.15
CA ALA A 160 -11.88 -14.63 0.39
C ALA A 160 -10.46 -14.78 0.97
N LYS A 161 -10.34 -14.79 2.31
CA LYS A 161 -9.06 -15.00 3.03
C LYS A 161 -8.51 -16.41 2.82
N VAL A 162 -9.37 -17.43 2.79
CA VAL A 162 -8.98 -18.80 2.44
C VAL A 162 -8.50 -18.87 0.99
N SER A 163 -9.26 -18.30 0.05
CA SER A 163 -8.86 -18.23 -1.37
C SER A 163 -7.50 -17.54 -1.57
N ALA A 164 -7.26 -16.42 -0.88
CA ALA A 164 -5.99 -15.72 -0.94
C ALA A 164 -4.83 -16.56 -0.37
N ARG A 165 -5.07 -17.31 0.71
CA ARG A 165 -4.08 -18.26 1.26
C ARG A 165 -3.78 -19.38 0.28
N CYS A 166 -4.80 -19.96 -0.35
CA CYS A 166 -4.66 -20.99 -1.38
C CYS A 166 -3.80 -20.50 -2.55
N ALA A 167 -3.91 -19.23 -2.95
CA ALA A 167 -3.07 -18.62 -3.98
C ALA A 167 -1.58 -18.51 -3.60
N THR A 168 -1.22 -18.77 -2.34
CA THR A 168 0.15 -18.76 -1.83
C THR A 168 0.59 -20.11 -1.29
N GLU A 169 -0.12 -21.19 -1.61
CA GLU A 169 0.31 -22.55 -1.26
C GLU A 169 1.63 -22.90 -1.95
N PRO A 170 2.45 -23.79 -1.37
CA PRO A 170 3.65 -24.29 -2.02
C PRO A 170 3.33 -24.82 -3.42
N TYR A 171 4.26 -24.63 -4.36
CA TYR A 171 4.14 -25.09 -5.75
C TYR A 171 3.14 -24.34 -6.64
N MET A 172 2.45 -23.32 -6.12
CA MET A 172 1.64 -22.43 -6.97
C MET A 172 2.52 -21.67 -7.96
N THR A 173 2.07 -21.58 -9.21
CA THR A 173 2.81 -20.90 -10.28
C THR A 173 2.28 -19.48 -10.46
N PRO A 174 3.15 -18.45 -10.44
CA PRO A 174 2.75 -17.08 -10.74
C PRO A 174 2.09 -16.94 -12.11
N GLN A 175 0.95 -16.26 -12.14
CA GLN A 175 0.28 -15.91 -13.38
C GLN A 175 1.04 -14.77 -14.08
N ARG A 176 1.27 -14.92 -15.39
CA ARG A 176 1.91 -13.87 -16.20
C ARG A 176 0.98 -12.68 -16.41
N GLY A 177 1.53 -11.46 -16.44
CA GLY A 177 0.82 -10.25 -16.84
C GLY A 177 0.71 -9.17 -15.77
N PHE A 178 0.98 -9.48 -14.50
CA PHE A 178 0.95 -8.47 -13.44
C PHE A 178 2.19 -7.57 -13.46
N ALA A 179 1.99 -6.26 -13.32
CA ALA A 179 3.08 -5.31 -13.24
C ALA A 179 3.80 -5.45 -11.90
N LYS A 180 5.10 -5.76 -11.94
CA LYS A 180 5.96 -5.82 -10.74
C LYS A 180 6.00 -4.48 -10.00
N ALA A 181 5.95 -4.53 -8.67
CA ALA A 181 5.97 -3.39 -7.77
C ALA A 181 7.39 -2.79 -7.68
N LYS A 182 7.58 -1.61 -8.30
CA LYS A 182 8.87 -0.94 -8.39
C LYS A 182 9.43 -0.63 -7.02
N ALA A 183 8.60 -0.11 -6.11
CA ALA A 183 9.03 0.27 -4.77
C ALA A 183 9.51 -0.94 -3.95
N THR A 184 8.85 -2.10 -4.10
CA THR A 184 9.26 -3.34 -3.41
C THR A 184 10.62 -3.80 -3.88
N ILE A 185 10.82 -3.86 -5.20
CA ILE A 185 12.10 -4.21 -5.80
C ILE A 185 13.19 -3.23 -5.32
N LEU A 186 12.95 -1.92 -5.41
CA LEU A 186 13.91 -0.89 -5.00
C LEU A 186 14.24 -0.94 -3.50
N ASN A 187 13.26 -1.16 -2.64
CA ASN A 187 13.49 -1.27 -1.20
C ASN A 187 14.27 -2.52 -0.85
N ARG A 188 14.05 -3.61 -1.58
CA ARG A 188 14.81 -4.85 -1.40
C ARG A 188 16.24 -4.70 -1.86
N THR A 189 16.47 -4.17 -3.06
CA THR A 189 17.85 -3.88 -3.54
C THR A 189 18.57 -2.92 -2.60
N ARG A 190 17.87 -1.94 -2.00
CA ARG A 190 18.45 -1.07 -0.97
C ARG A 190 18.77 -1.82 0.32
N ALA A 191 17.94 -2.77 0.74
CA ALA A 191 18.19 -3.60 1.90
C ALA A 191 19.40 -4.53 1.67
N ASP A 192 19.48 -5.16 0.49
CA ASP A 192 20.59 -6.02 0.10
C ASP A 192 21.90 -5.21 0.07
N LEU A 193 21.90 -4.02 -0.55
CA LEU A 193 23.04 -3.11 -0.53
C LEU A 193 23.42 -2.64 0.87
N ARG A 194 22.46 -2.50 1.80
CA ARG A 194 22.76 -2.17 3.22
C ARG A 194 23.39 -3.36 3.94
N MET A 195 22.98 -4.58 3.61
CA MET A 195 23.56 -5.81 4.16
C MET A 195 24.99 -6.04 3.61
N GLU A 196 25.23 -5.74 2.34
CA GLU A 196 26.57 -5.76 1.74
C GLU A 196 27.45 -4.63 2.29
N LYS A 197 26.88 -3.43 2.48
CA LYS A 197 27.52 -2.30 3.17
C LYS A 197 27.51 -2.47 4.69
N LYS A 198 27.77 -3.69 5.21
CA LYS A 198 28.30 -3.82 6.57
C LYS A 198 29.56 -2.97 6.61
N LEU A 199 29.52 -1.87 7.37
CA LEU A 199 30.70 -1.05 7.59
C LEU A 199 31.83 -1.98 8.01
N LEU A 200 32.96 -1.92 7.29
CA LEU A 200 34.13 -2.71 7.63
C LEU A 200 34.44 -2.53 9.12
N ASP A 201 34.81 -3.62 9.79
CA ASP A 201 35.02 -3.60 11.23
C ASP A 201 36.15 -2.61 11.56
N GLY A 202 35.80 -1.44 12.12
CA GLY A 202 36.74 -0.34 12.39
C GLY A 202 36.53 0.98 11.64
N VAL A 203 35.50 1.12 10.80
CA VAL A 203 35.13 2.46 10.32
C VAL A 203 34.74 3.34 11.53
N GLY A 204 35.36 4.50 11.66
CA GLY A 204 35.17 5.40 12.80
C GLY A 204 35.96 5.08 14.07
N ARG A 205 36.87 4.07 14.06
CA ARG A 205 37.74 3.78 15.23
C ARG A 205 38.63 4.97 15.62
N HIS A 206 39.16 5.68 14.62
CA HIS A 206 39.99 6.87 14.87
C HIS A 206 39.14 8.01 15.45
N SER A 207 37.98 8.31 14.85
CA SER A 207 37.04 9.32 15.36
C SER A 207 36.52 8.98 16.76
N ARG A 208 36.24 7.70 17.07
CA ARG A 208 35.87 7.26 18.43
C ARG A 208 37.03 7.39 19.43
N LYS A 209 38.27 7.13 19.02
CA LYS A 209 39.46 7.36 19.86
C LYS A 209 39.64 8.85 20.17
N VAL A 210 39.47 9.71 19.17
CA VAL A 210 39.51 11.17 19.33
C VAL A 210 38.36 11.64 20.23
N ASP A 211 37.14 11.13 20.06
CA ASP A 211 36.00 11.42 20.93
C ASP A 211 36.22 10.95 22.37
N SER A 212 36.82 9.77 22.57
CA SER A 212 37.15 9.26 23.91
C SER A 212 38.25 10.04 24.61
N ALA A 213 39.10 10.76 23.85
CA ALA A 213 40.20 11.57 24.37
C ALA A 213 39.77 13.00 24.75
N LEU A 214 38.54 13.41 24.43
CA LEU A 214 38.02 14.75 24.75
C LEU A 214 36.96 14.65 25.87
N PRO A 215 37.29 15.03 27.12
CA PRO A 215 36.33 14.96 28.22
C PRO A 215 35.12 15.83 27.90
N GLY A 216 33.91 15.28 28.05
CA GLY A 216 32.64 15.84 27.56
C GLY A 216 32.32 17.29 27.97
N LYS A 217 33.02 17.86 28.95
CA LYS A 217 32.93 19.28 29.30
C LYS A 217 33.45 20.21 28.19
N HIS A 218 34.52 19.85 27.48
CA HIS A 218 35.06 20.68 26.39
C HIS A 218 34.26 20.56 25.10
N THR A 219 33.74 19.37 24.79
CA THR A 219 32.81 19.20 23.67
C THR A 219 31.55 20.02 23.93
N ARG A 220 31.01 20.03 25.15
CA ARG A 220 29.83 20.85 25.47
C ARG A 220 30.09 22.36 25.31
N LEU A 221 31.23 22.86 25.77
CA LEU A 221 31.65 24.26 25.57
C LEU A 221 31.79 24.66 24.10
N LEU A 222 32.29 23.78 23.24
CA LEU A 222 32.42 24.04 21.80
C LEU A 222 31.05 24.15 21.11
N TYR A 223 30.08 23.35 21.51
CA TYR A 223 28.74 23.35 20.89
C TYR A 223 27.82 24.42 21.49
N ASP A 224 27.94 24.72 22.79
CA ASP A 224 27.10 25.72 23.48
C ASP A 224 27.38 27.16 23.01
N GLN A 225 28.56 27.42 22.44
CA GLN A 225 28.93 28.72 21.85
C GLN A 225 28.45 28.89 20.41
N LEU A 226 27.96 27.82 19.77
CA LEU A 226 27.52 27.81 18.38
C LEU A 226 26.00 27.87 18.30
N SER A 227 25.47 28.55 17.29
CA SER A 227 24.04 28.46 17.00
C SER A 227 23.68 27.02 16.64
N TRP A 228 22.42 26.63 16.86
CA TRP A 228 21.95 25.27 16.58
C TRP A 228 22.27 24.80 15.14
N LYS A 229 22.30 25.73 14.18
CA LYS A 229 22.66 25.47 12.78
C LYS A 229 24.16 25.11 12.63
N GLU A 230 25.04 25.90 13.23
CA GLU A 230 26.49 25.68 13.17
C GLU A 230 26.91 24.43 13.96
N ALA A 231 26.31 24.23 15.13
CA ALA A 231 26.46 23.02 15.93
C ALA A 231 26.06 21.76 15.15
N SER A 232 24.98 21.83 14.37
CA SER A 232 24.53 20.74 13.51
C SER A 232 25.54 20.44 12.40
N VAL A 233 26.02 21.46 11.68
CA VAL A 233 27.06 21.28 10.64
C VAL A 233 28.35 20.71 11.24
N LEU A 234 28.78 21.19 12.40
CA LEU A 234 29.96 20.67 13.09
C LEU A 234 29.76 19.21 13.53
N ALA A 235 28.57 18.83 14.01
CA ALA A 235 28.23 17.44 14.33
C ALA A 235 28.27 16.53 13.09
N GLN A 236 27.80 17.02 11.94
CA GLN A 236 27.84 16.29 10.68
C GLN A 236 29.28 16.05 10.21
N LEU A 237 30.12 17.10 10.26
CA LEU A 237 31.54 17.01 9.94
C LEU A 237 32.29 16.07 10.90
N ARG A 238 31.96 16.08 12.19
CA ARG A 238 32.60 15.25 13.22
C ARG A 238 32.22 13.77 13.12
N THR A 239 30.95 13.47 12.85
CA THR A 239 30.42 12.11 12.85
C THR A 239 30.36 11.46 11.46
N GLY A 240 30.53 12.24 10.40
CA GLY A 240 30.30 11.82 9.01
C GLY A 240 28.84 11.47 8.71
N MET A 241 27.91 11.79 9.63
CA MET A 241 26.48 11.53 9.47
C MET A 241 25.80 12.77 8.91
N ALA A 242 25.32 12.72 7.67
CA ALA A 242 24.46 13.76 7.11
C ALA A 242 23.05 13.63 7.69
N TRP A 243 22.62 14.60 8.49
CA TRP A 243 21.22 14.75 8.87
C TRP A 243 20.60 15.72 7.85
N ASN A 244 19.47 15.36 7.26
CA ASN A 244 18.83 16.08 6.13
C ASN A 244 18.40 17.52 6.49
N VAL A 245 19.35 18.44 6.67
CA VAL A 245 19.10 19.86 6.97
C VAL A 245 19.91 20.78 6.03
N ALA A 246 20.84 20.24 5.23
CA ALA A 246 21.78 21.04 4.42
C ALA A 246 21.38 21.23 2.94
N VAL A 247 20.15 20.90 2.52
CA VAL A 247 19.77 21.00 1.08
C VAL A 247 19.02 22.29 0.73
N GLU A 248 18.58 23.09 1.71
CA GLU A 248 17.75 24.28 1.41
C GLU A 248 18.55 25.56 1.07
N TRP A 249 19.89 25.55 1.11
CA TRP A 249 20.69 26.78 1.04
C TRP A 249 21.53 26.99 -0.23
N LEU A 250 21.52 26.08 -1.20
CA LEU A 250 22.20 26.32 -2.49
C LEU A 250 21.32 27.00 -3.56
N SER A 251 20.06 27.31 -3.26
CA SER A 251 19.12 27.92 -4.22
C SER A 251 18.71 29.38 -3.93
N ILE A 252 19.26 30.03 -2.91
CA ILE A 252 18.91 31.44 -2.57
C ILE A 252 20.17 32.31 -2.58
N SER A 253 20.83 32.39 -3.73
CA SER A 253 21.88 33.41 -3.96
C SER A 253 21.82 34.00 -5.37
N ASP A 254 20.67 33.92 -6.06
CA ASP A 254 20.53 34.41 -7.43
C ASP A 254 19.16 35.04 -7.76
N GLN A 255 18.64 35.89 -6.88
CA GLN A 255 17.56 36.83 -7.19
C GLN A 255 17.82 38.15 -6.45
N GLY A 256 17.86 39.25 -7.19
CA GLY A 256 18.51 40.51 -6.79
C GLY A 256 17.66 41.51 -6.02
N SER A 257 18.27 42.67 -5.74
CA SER A 257 17.72 44.03 -5.93
C SER A 257 18.68 45.02 -5.24
N THR A 258 19.42 45.89 -5.96
CA THR A 258 19.00 47.22 -6.45
C THR A 258 18.31 48.15 -5.44
N VAL A 259 18.90 49.36 -5.39
CA VAL A 259 18.43 50.68 -4.92
C VAL A 259 18.55 51.02 -3.43
N GLY A 260 19.33 52.08 -3.18
CA GLY A 260 19.59 52.77 -1.93
C GLY A 260 20.87 53.59 -2.06
#